data_AF-A0A7Y7NXR9-F1
#
_entry.id   AF-A0A7Y7NXR9-F1
#
_cell.length_a   1.000
_cell.length_b   1.000
_cell.length_c   1.000
_cell.angle_alpha   90.00
_cell.angle_beta   90.00
_cell.angle_gamma   90.00
#
_symmetry.space_group_name_H-M   'P 1'
#
loop_
_entity.id
_entity.type
_entity.pdbx_description
1 polymer ?
#
loop_
_entity_poly.entity_id
_entity_poly.type
_entity_poly.pdbx_seq_one_letter_code
_entity_poly.pdbx_strand_id
1 'polypeptide(L)'
;MKKIITILLIFVLSEGYGQKENFYNLLDSAKVLFKIERNFDQQELDSFNYYRIVELLNDAIKINPNNSEARYFLGYAYSRINSRDGRSMIAMNPELVIKSSEELEKVIKLSPKYNGEIVILDPYSKISAEWGSLAMSYWHNNKSDSAIWAFKEGKKRGGFGDFILELNKKVLDACSPNSILISSGDNFTIPLWYLQISQAYRTDVKVIDISLLNTKWYPNYLSKNNIIKFDLPNSVLDTMEYLSWKDSLITIGNFSWTVKPTYYEKYIFRGDRVFLSLLKQNRFEKDIFFTFGFSEDQRLNLTNHLTSSIIVDKVFTNKKPIINSEDYNNSMIQFLQLSKYLNKNSPDEIGLFEYFRYVLLLQVNEFISNHEKTKAKKLLDIMDKYANEIKFPFENEKNSKYVEYLRSKL
;
A
#
# COMPACT_ATOMS: atom_id res chain seq x y z
N MET A 1 -62.61 11.84 4.89
CA MET A 1 -61.38 11.39 4.21
C MET A 1 -60.14 12.28 4.39
N LYS A 2 -60.23 13.58 4.75
CA LYS A 2 -59.02 14.44 4.91
C LYS A 2 -58.24 14.30 6.23
N LYS A 3 -58.81 13.78 7.32
CA LYS A 3 -58.10 13.62 8.62
C LYS A 3 -57.25 12.34 8.74
N ILE A 4 -57.52 11.31 7.92
CA ILE A 4 -56.79 10.02 7.96
C ILE A 4 -55.46 10.13 7.20
N ILE A 5 -55.39 10.96 6.15
CA ILE A 5 -54.17 11.16 5.34
C ILE A 5 -53.10 11.95 6.12
N THR A 6 -53.49 12.92 6.95
CA THR A 6 -52.54 13.72 7.74
C THR A 6 -51.92 12.93 8.91
N ILE A 7 -52.66 11.99 9.51
CA ILE A 7 -52.12 11.13 10.59
C ILE A 7 -51.17 10.08 10.01
N LEU A 8 -51.47 9.52 8.83
CA LEU A 8 -50.55 8.60 8.14
C LEU A 8 -49.24 9.30 7.72
N LEU A 9 -49.31 10.54 7.23
CA LEU A 9 -48.12 11.33 6.89
C LEU A 9 -47.28 11.69 8.12
N ILE A 10 -47.89 12.03 9.26
CA ILE A 10 -47.15 12.37 10.49
C ILE A 10 -46.51 11.12 11.12
N PHE A 11 -47.18 9.96 11.09
CA PHE A 11 -46.60 8.69 11.57
C PHE A 11 -45.42 8.23 10.69
N VAL A 12 -45.57 8.31 9.37
CA VAL A 12 -44.50 7.97 8.41
C VAL A 12 -43.30 8.92 8.57
N LEU A 13 -43.55 10.20 8.85
CA LEU A 13 -42.48 11.16 9.12
C LEU A 13 -41.80 10.87 10.47
N SER A 14 -42.53 10.64 11.56
CA SER A 14 -41.93 10.36 12.88
C SER A 14 -41.17 9.03 12.94
N GLU A 15 -41.68 7.97 12.30
CA GLU A 15 -40.98 6.68 12.20
C GLU A 15 -39.74 6.79 11.30
N GLY A 16 -39.82 7.53 10.20
CA GLY A 16 -38.69 7.81 9.31
C GLY A 16 -37.58 8.62 10.00
N TYR A 17 -37.93 9.60 10.85
CA TYR A 17 -36.95 10.34 11.65
C TYR A 17 -36.31 9.47 12.75
N GLY A 18 -37.10 8.68 13.49
CA GLY A 18 -36.58 7.79 14.54
C GLY A 18 -35.69 6.66 14.02
N GLN A 19 -36.03 6.06 12.87
CA GLN A 19 -35.19 5.04 12.22
C GLN A 19 -33.88 5.63 11.69
N LYS A 20 -33.93 6.85 11.14
CA LYS A 20 -32.75 7.55 10.64
C LYS A 20 -31.78 7.93 11.77
N GLU A 21 -32.28 8.45 12.90
CA GLU A 21 -31.45 8.71 14.09
C GLU A 21 -30.83 7.42 14.66
N ASN A 22 -31.62 6.34 14.71
CA ASN A 22 -31.12 5.03 15.15
C ASN A 22 -29.99 4.50 14.23
N PHE A 23 -30.11 4.66 12.91
CA PHE A 23 -29.07 4.28 11.96
C PHE A 23 -27.73 4.99 12.23
N TYR A 24 -27.74 6.33 12.33
CA TYR A 24 -26.50 7.09 12.54
C TYR A 24 -25.87 6.77 13.89
N ASN A 25 -26.67 6.60 14.95
CA ASN A 25 -26.16 6.19 16.26
C ASN A 25 -25.42 4.84 16.19
N LEU A 26 -25.97 3.86 15.46
CA LEU A 26 -25.33 2.55 15.28
C LEU A 26 -24.02 2.66 14.47
N LEU A 27 -24.05 3.37 13.33
CA LEU A 27 -22.88 3.56 12.48
C LEU A 27 -21.77 4.31 13.22
N ASP A 28 -22.08 5.41 13.88
CA ASP A 28 -21.10 6.22 14.59
C ASP A 28 -20.52 5.45 15.78
N SER A 29 -21.33 4.69 16.51
CA SER A 29 -20.85 3.80 17.59
C SER A 29 -19.87 2.76 17.05
N ALA A 30 -20.20 2.12 15.93
CA ALA A 30 -19.32 1.16 15.26
C ALA A 30 -17.99 1.81 14.83
N LYS A 31 -18.04 3.00 14.23
CA LYS A 31 -16.86 3.75 13.80
C LYS A 31 -15.97 4.17 14.97
N VAL A 32 -16.56 4.61 16.08
CA VAL A 32 -15.82 4.97 17.30
C VAL A 32 -15.10 3.74 17.87
N LEU A 33 -15.82 2.62 18.00
CA LEU A 33 -15.24 1.34 18.44
C LEU A 33 -14.16 0.82 17.47
N PHE A 34 -14.31 1.05 16.17
CA PHE A 34 -13.29 0.65 15.21
C PHE A 34 -12.01 1.49 15.39
N LYS A 35 -12.14 2.79 15.67
CA LYS A 35 -10.99 3.72 15.73
C LYS A 35 -10.24 3.67 17.06
N ILE A 36 -10.90 3.31 18.16
CA ILE A 36 -10.27 3.26 19.48
C ILE A 36 -9.11 2.25 19.51
N GLU A 37 -9.12 1.24 18.62
CA GLU A 37 -8.03 0.26 18.46
C GLU A 37 -6.66 0.90 18.27
N ARG A 38 -6.60 2.11 17.69
CA ARG A 38 -5.33 2.81 17.41
C ARG A 38 -4.58 3.21 18.68
N ASN A 39 -5.27 3.26 19.82
CA ASN A 39 -4.71 3.62 21.11
C ASN A 39 -4.40 2.41 21.99
N PHE A 40 -4.74 1.20 21.53
CA PHE A 40 -4.58 -0.01 22.32
C PHE A 40 -3.14 -0.51 22.29
N ASP A 41 -2.69 -1.01 23.43
CA ASP A 41 -1.51 -1.85 23.49
C ASP A 41 -1.77 -3.25 22.92
N GLN A 42 -0.74 -4.09 22.88
CA GLN A 42 -0.85 -5.42 22.30
C GLN A 42 -1.86 -6.32 23.04
N GLN A 43 -1.94 -6.22 24.36
CA GLN A 43 -2.82 -7.05 25.19
C GLN A 43 -4.29 -6.63 25.04
N GLU A 44 -4.54 -5.33 25.00
CA GLU A 44 -5.85 -4.76 24.70
C GLU A 44 -6.32 -5.19 23.30
N LEU A 45 -5.44 -5.08 22.30
CA LEU A 45 -5.75 -5.51 20.93
C LEU A 45 -6.04 -7.00 20.81
N ASP A 46 -5.36 -7.85 21.59
CA ASP A 46 -5.54 -9.31 21.54
C ASP A 46 -6.82 -9.78 22.26
N SER A 47 -7.37 -8.96 23.15
CA SER A 47 -8.64 -9.21 23.85
C SER A 47 -9.84 -8.46 23.24
N PHE A 48 -9.59 -7.57 22.28
CA PHE A 48 -10.64 -6.74 21.70
C PHE A 48 -11.62 -7.53 20.83
N ASN A 49 -12.92 -7.40 21.14
CA ASN A 49 -13.98 -8.13 20.47
C ASN A 49 -14.54 -7.37 19.25
N TYR A 50 -13.95 -7.59 18.09
CA TYR A 50 -14.42 -7.02 16.82
C TYR A 50 -15.83 -7.50 16.40
N TYR A 51 -16.36 -8.61 16.93
CA TYR A 51 -17.73 -9.03 16.61
C TYR A 51 -18.78 -8.03 17.09
N ARG A 52 -18.49 -7.26 18.14
CA ARG A 52 -19.38 -6.18 18.58
C ARG A 52 -19.57 -5.11 17.50
N ILE A 53 -18.51 -4.81 16.75
CA ILE A 53 -18.58 -3.86 15.63
C ILE A 53 -19.41 -4.46 14.49
N VAL A 54 -19.22 -5.75 14.20
CA VAL A 54 -20.02 -6.48 13.20
C VAL A 54 -21.51 -6.46 13.54
N GLU A 55 -21.89 -6.68 14.80
CA GLU A 55 -23.28 -6.59 15.25
C GLU A 55 -23.89 -5.22 14.97
N LEU A 56 -23.24 -4.15 15.42
CA LEU A 56 -23.70 -2.78 15.23
C LEU A 56 -23.88 -2.43 13.75
N LEU A 57 -22.92 -2.82 12.90
CA LEU A 57 -22.96 -2.55 11.47
C LEU A 57 -24.04 -3.37 10.76
N ASN A 58 -24.24 -4.64 11.15
CA ASN A 58 -25.33 -5.45 10.63
C ASN A 58 -26.69 -4.84 10.99
N ASP A 59 -26.88 -4.35 12.22
CA ASP A 59 -28.11 -3.69 12.62
C ASP A 59 -28.31 -2.36 11.88
N ALA A 60 -27.25 -1.58 11.65
CA ALA A 60 -27.30 -0.39 10.81
C ALA A 60 -27.70 -0.73 9.36
N ILE A 61 -27.11 -1.79 8.78
CA ILE A 61 -27.41 -2.24 7.40
C ILE A 61 -28.83 -2.79 7.28
N LYS A 62 -29.42 -3.39 8.32
CA LYS A 62 -30.84 -3.77 8.32
C LYS A 62 -31.75 -2.55 8.15
N ILE A 63 -31.40 -1.42 8.76
CA ILE A 63 -32.16 -0.16 8.66
C ILE A 63 -31.91 0.51 7.30
N ASN A 64 -30.66 0.59 6.85
CA ASN A 64 -30.29 1.19 5.57
C ASN A 64 -29.33 0.29 4.76
N PRO A 65 -29.86 -0.64 3.96
CA PRO A 65 -29.04 -1.63 3.26
C PRO A 65 -28.21 -1.04 2.11
N ASN A 66 -28.48 0.18 1.66
CA ASN A 66 -27.75 0.81 0.56
C ASN A 66 -26.70 1.82 1.05
N ASN A 67 -26.42 1.87 2.36
CA ASN A 67 -25.38 2.73 2.89
C ASN A 67 -23.98 2.12 2.66
N SER A 68 -23.21 2.74 1.77
CA SER A 68 -21.86 2.31 1.42
C SER A 68 -20.87 2.39 2.58
N GLU A 69 -21.00 3.37 3.48
CA GLU A 69 -20.07 3.54 4.59
C GLU A 69 -20.22 2.43 5.64
N ALA A 70 -21.45 2.07 6.01
CA ALA A 70 -21.71 0.95 6.91
C ALA A 70 -21.16 -0.37 6.34
N ARG A 71 -21.34 -0.61 5.03
CA ARG A 71 -20.78 -1.79 4.36
C ARG A 71 -19.25 -1.77 4.29
N TYR A 72 -18.67 -0.61 4.04
CA TYR A 72 -17.21 -0.44 4.02
C TYR A 72 -16.58 -0.78 5.38
N PHE A 73 -17.12 -0.23 6.47
CA PHE A 73 -16.67 -0.58 7.81
C PHE A 73 -16.95 -2.04 8.17
N LEU A 74 -18.03 -2.64 7.65
CA LEU A 74 -18.32 -4.06 7.90
C LEU A 74 -17.30 -4.97 7.23
N GLY A 75 -16.90 -4.66 5.98
CA GLY A 75 -15.81 -5.35 5.31
C GLY A 75 -14.51 -5.29 6.12
N TYR A 76 -14.15 -4.10 6.59
CA TYR A 76 -12.98 -3.91 7.46
C TYR A 76 -13.09 -4.64 8.81
N ALA A 77 -14.28 -4.73 9.40
CA ALA A 77 -14.48 -5.47 10.64
C ALA A 77 -14.21 -6.98 10.42
N TYR A 78 -14.71 -7.58 9.33
CA TYR A 78 -14.39 -8.96 8.99
C TYR A 78 -12.89 -9.16 8.71
N SER A 79 -12.26 -8.21 8.01
CA SER A 79 -10.81 -8.21 7.80
C SER A 79 -10.03 -8.22 9.12
N ARG A 80 -10.40 -7.37 10.09
CA ARG A 80 -9.76 -7.32 11.42
C ARG A 80 -9.92 -8.61 12.22
N ILE A 81 -11.10 -9.23 12.17
CA ILE A 81 -11.35 -10.54 12.79
C ILE A 81 -10.44 -11.61 12.17
N ASN A 82 -10.21 -11.54 10.86
CA ASN A 82 -9.42 -12.52 10.14
C ASN A 82 -7.92 -12.36 10.40
N SER A 83 -7.39 -11.18 10.07
CA SER A 83 -5.99 -10.84 10.23
C SER A 83 -5.84 -9.35 10.48
N ARG A 84 -5.76 -8.96 11.76
CA ARG A 84 -5.57 -7.57 12.18
C ARG A 84 -4.33 -6.92 11.56
N ASP A 85 -3.24 -7.68 11.49
CA ASP A 85 -1.95 -7.23 10.98
C ASP A 85 -1.18 -8.39 10.34
N GLY A 86 0.03 -8.12 9.85
CA GLY A 86 0.84 -9.11 9.14
C GLY A 86 1.22 -10.35 9.95
N ARG A 87 1.06 -10.37 11.28
CA ARG A 87 1.44 -11.52 12.13
C ARG A 87 0.53 -12.73 11.93
N SER A 88 -0.77 -12.51 11.69
CA SER A 88 -1.76 -13.58 11.50
C SER A 88 -2.06 -13.89 10.02
N MET A 89 -1.39 -13.21 9.08
CA MET A 89 -1.57 -13.38 7.63
C MET A 89 -1.38 -14.84 7.17
N ILE A 90 -0.61 -15.66 7.88
CA ILE A 90 -0.38 -17.07 7.51
C ILE A 90 -1.54 -18.00 7.87
N ALA A 91 -2.51 -17.54 8.67
CA ALA A 91 -3.63 -18.33 9.18
C ALA A 91 -5.00 -17.75 8.77
N MET A 92 -5.07 -17.19 7.56
CA MET A 92 -6.30 -16.59 7.02
C MET A 92 -7.45 -17.59 6.92
N ASN A 93 -8.64 -17.17 7.35
CA ASN A 93 -9.91 -17.87 7.14
C ASN A 93 -10.55 -17.41 5.81
N PRO A 94 -10.75 -18.32 4.84
CA PRO A 94 -11.36 -17.98 3.55
C PRO A 94 -12.80 -17.44 3.67
N GLU A 95 -13.58 -17.91 4.64
CA GLU A 95 -14.97 -17.45 4.82
C GLU A 95 -15.02 -15.97 5.21
N LEU A 96 -14.10 -15.52 6.07
CA LEU A 96 -13.99 -14.11 6.46
C LEU A 96 -13.48 -13.24 5.31
N VAL A 97 -12.60 -13.76 4.45
CA VAL A 97 -12.20 -13.07 3.21
C VAL A 97 -13.40 -12.88 2.28
N ILE A 98 -14.21 -13.91 2.09
CA ILE A 98 -15.42 -13.83 1.28
C ILE A 98 -16.38 -12.79 1.86
N LYS A 99 -16.68 -12.85 3.16
CA LYS A 99 -17.54 -11.85 3.82
C LYS A 99 -17.01 -10.42 3.68
N SER A 100 -15.71 -10.21 3.87
CA SER A 100 -15.08 -8.91 3.69
C SER A 100 -15.19 -8.43 2.23
N SER A 101 -14.81 -9.28 1.28
CA SER A 101 -14.84 -9.00 -0.15
C SER A 101 -16.25 -8.65 -0.63
N GLU A 102 -17.26 -9.45 -0.26
CA GLU A 102 -18.65 -9.24 -0.69
C GLU A 102 -19.20 -7.89 -0.22
N GLU A 103 -18.85 -7.44 0.98
CA GLU A 103 -19.26 -6.11 1.44
C GLU A 103 -18.56 -4.99 0.66
N LEU A 104 -17.27 -5.12 0.36
CA LEU A 104 -16.53 -4.16 -0.46
C LEU A 104 -17.00 -4.14 -1.92
N GLU A 105 -17.34 -5.29 -2.48
CA GLU A 105 -17.97 -5.42 -3.81
C GLU A 105 -19.32 -4.70 -3.85
N LYS A 106 -20.13 -4.79 -2.78
CA LYS A 106 -21.37 -4.01 -2.64
C LYS A 106 -21.08 -2.51 -2.53
N VAL A 107 -20.03 -2.10 -1.81
CA VAL A 107 -19.61 -0.68 -1.77
C VAL A 107 -19.29 -0.18 -3.17
N ILE A 108 -18.50 -0.92 -3.95
CA ILE A 108 -18.16 -0.56 -5.34
C ILE A 108 -19.43 -0.45 -6.20
N LYS A 109 -20.40 -1.35 -6.02
CA LYS A 109 -21.67 -1.29 -6.77
C LYS A 109 -22.52 -0.07 -6.40
N LEU A 110 -22.56 0.30 -5.12
CA LEU A 110 -23.40 1.39 -4.59
C LEU A 110 -22.75 2.77 -4.79
N SER A 111 -21.44 2.86 -4.62
CA SER A 111 -20.65 4.08 -4.73
C SER A 111 -19.31 3.75 -5.41
N PRO A 112 -19.29 3.59 -6.75
CA PRO A 112 -18.09 3.18 -7.48
C PRO A 112 -16.86 3.98 -7.10
N LYS A 113 -16.96 5.31 -7.07
CA LYS A 113 -16.00 6.19 -6.39
C LYS A 113 -16.47 6.38 -4.94
N TYR A 114 -15.80 5.71 -4.00
CA TYR A 114 -16.14 5.80 -2.59
C TYR A 114 -15.56 7.08 -1.99
N ASN A 115 -16.44 7.97 -1.51
CA ASN A 115 -16.07 9.26 -0.90
C ASN A 115 -16.28 9.28 0.62
N GLY A 116 -16.60 8.13 1.22
CA GLY A 116 -16.74 8.01 2.67
C GLY A 116 -15.39 7.98 3.36
N GLU A 117 -15.41 7.76 4.67
CA GLU A 117 -14.16 7.68 5.43
C GLU A 117 -13.33 6.45 5.02
N ILE A 118 -12.05 6.67 4.71
CA ILE A 118 -11.09 5.61 4.39
C ILE A 118 -10.29 5.25 5.64
N VAL A 119 -10.42 4.00 6.08
CA VAL A 119 -9.60 3.41 7.16
C VAL A 119 -8.11 3.34 6.77
N ILE A 120 -7.76 2.60 5.70
CA ILE A 120 -6.37 2.50 5.19
C ILE A 120 -6.35 2.48 3.65
N LEU A 121 -7.08 1.53 3.04
CA LEU A 121 -7.18 1.30 1.60
C LEU A 121 -8.60 1.53 1.11
N ASP A 122 -8.75 2.01 -0.12
CA ASP A 122 -10.04 2.08 -0.77
C ASP A 122 -10.64 0.67 -1.02
N PRO A 123 -11.92 0.56 -1.45
CA PRO A 123 -12.55 -0.75 -1.64
C PRO A 123 -11.83 -1.68 -2.64
N TYR A 124 -11.25 -1.16 -3.73
CA TYR A 124 -10.58 -1.96 -4.76
C TYR A 124 -9.24 -2.51 -4.26
N SER A 125 -8.44 -1.62 -3.67
CA SER A 125 -7.15 -2.00 -3.07
C SER A 125 -7.36 -2.92 -1.87
N LYS A 126 -8.41 -2.70 -1.08
CA LYS A 126 -8.73 -3.58 0.06
C LYS A 126 -9.13 -4.99 -0.39
N ILE A 127 -9.91 -5.14 -1.45
CA ILE A 127 -10.18 -6.47 -2.05
C ILE A 127 -8.87 -7.14 -2.46
N SER A 128 -7.95 -6.39 -3.09
CA SER A 128 -6.63 -6.90 -3.46
C SER A 128 -5.85 -7.41 -2.24
N ALA A 129 -5.83 -6.63 -1.16
CA ALA A 129 -5.15 -6.97 0.08
C ALA A 129 -5.75 -8.22 0.77
N GLU A 130 -7.08 -8.35 0.83
CA GLU A 130 -7.75 -9.51 1.44
C GLU A 130 -7.43 -10.81 0.69
N TRP A 131 -7.65 -10.80 -0.64
CA TRP A 131 -7.42 -11.98 -1.47
C TRP A 131 -5.94 -12.31 -1.63
N GLY A 132 -5.08 -11.30 -1.70
CA GLY A 132 -3.63 -11.48 -1.73
C GLY A 132 -3.09 -12.04 -0.42
N SER A 133 -3.60 -11.58 0.73
CA SER A 133 -3.24 -12.14 2.04
C SER A 133 -3.66 -13.60 2.16
N LEU A 134 -4.87 -13.96 1.67
CA LEU A 134 -5.30 -15.36 1.60
C LEU A 134 -4.40 -16.19 0.68
N ALA A 135 -4.03 -15.65 -0.49
CA ALA A 135 -3.13 -16.31 -1.40
C ALA A 135 -1.76 -16.58 -0.74
N MET A 136 -1.24 -15.63 0.03
CA MET A 136 0.01 -15.80 0.77
C MET A 136 -0.11 -16.76 1.95
N SER A 137 -1.26 -16.80 2.62
CA SER A 137 -1.56 -17.85 3.60
C SER A 137 -1.46 -19.23 2.95
N TYR A 138 -2.10 -19.43 1.79
CA TYR A 138 -2.02 -20.69 1.07
C TYR A 138 -0.60 -21.01 0.59
N TRP A 139 0.09 -20.02 0.03
CA TRP A 139 1.45 -20.16 -0.46
C TRP A 139 2.40 -20.58 0.67
N HIS A 140 2.34 -19.92 1.82
CA HIS A 140 3.10 -20.27 3.02
C HIS A 140 2.82 -21.71 3.49
N ASN A 141 1.57 -22.17 3.36
CA ASN A 141 1.15 -23.51 3.76
C ASN A 141 1.31 -24.57 2.65
N ASN A 142 2.17 -24.33 1.64
CA ASN A 142 2.45 -25.24 0.52
C ASN A 142 1.21 -25.61 -0.31
N LYS A 143 0.23 -24.71 -0.42
CA LYS A 143 -0.98 -24.87 -1.23
C LYS A 143 -0.93 -23.96 -2.47
N SER A 144 -0.01 -24.25 -3.39
CA SER A 144 0.25 -23.41 -4.58
C SER A 144 -0.99 -23.18 -5.43
N ASP A 145 -1.78 -24.22 -5.70
CA ASP A 145 -2.97 -24.11 -6.55
C ASP A 145 -4.03 -23.23 -5.90
N SER A 146 -4.20 -23.33 -4.58
CA SER A 146 -5.10 -22.46 -3.81
C SER A 146 -4.60 -21.02 -3.77
N ALA A 147 -3.28 -20.80 -3.71
CA ALA A 147 -2.71 -19.45 -3.78
C ALA A 147 -2.99 -18.79 -5.14
N ILE A 148 -2.73 -19.50 -6.24
CA ILE A 148 -3.01 -19.03 -7.61
C ILE A 148 -4.53 -18.77 -7.77
N TRP A 149 -5.37 -19.67 -7.25
CA TRP A 149 -6.82 -19.47 -7.25
C TRP A 149 -7.22 -18.19 -6.52
N ALA A 150 -6.74 -17.99 -5.29
CA ALA A 150 -7.10 -16.82 -4.48
C ALA A 150 -6.70 -15.50 -5.15
N PHE A 151 -5.51 -15.43 -5.76
CA PHE A 151 -5.09 -14.27 -6.56
C PHE A 151 -6.05 -14.01 -7.74
N LYS A 152 -6.38 -15.04 -8.52
CA LYS A 152 -7.28 -14.93 -9.68
C LYS A 152 -8.70 -14.56 -9.27
N GLU A 153 -9.20 -15.12 -8.16
CA GLU A 153 -10.52 -14.82 -7.61
C GLU A 153 -10.59 -13.38 -7.11
N GLY A 154 -9.56 -12.89 -6.43
CA GLY A 154 -9.47 -11.48 -6.05
C GLY A 154 -9.50 -10.53 -7.24
N LYS A 155 -8.79 -10.87 -8.34
CA LYS A 155 -8.87 -10.08 -9.58
C LYS A 155 -10.27 -10.09 -10.18
N LYS A 156 -10.91 -11.26 -10.24
CA LYS A 156 -12.29 -11.41 -10.73
C LYS A 156 -13.30 -10.58 -9.93
N ARG A 157 -13.06 -10.39 -8.64
CA ARG A 157 -13.92 -9.63 -7.71
C ARG A 157 -13.65 -8.13 -7.69
N GLY A 158 -12.79 -7.62 -8.57
CA GLY A 158 -12.51 -6.18 -8.70
C GLY A 158 -11.29 -5.70 -7.93
N GLY A 159 -10.51 -6.60 -7.32
CA GLY A 159 -9.14 -6.30 -6.89
C GLY A 159 -8.15 -6.36 -8.06
N PHE A 160 -6.88 -6.07 -7.77
CA PHE A 160 -5.76 -6.14 -8.72
C PHE A 160 -6.02 -5.36 -10.02
N GLY A 161 -6.41 -4.09 -9.87
CA GLY A 161 -6.67 -3.17 -10.97
C GLY A 161 -5.51 -3.12 -11.97
N ASP A 162 -5.85 -2.89 -13.24
CA ASP A 162 -4.86 -3.00 -14.34
C ASP A 162 -3.75 -1.94 -14.21
N PHE A 163 -4.05 -0.73 -13.71
CA PHE A 163 -3.03 0.26 -13.40
C PHE A 163 -2.03 -0.24 -12.35
N ILE A 164 -2.51 -0.80 -11.23
CA ILE A 164 -1.67 -1.33 -10.16
C ILE A 164 -0.79 -2.47 -10.68
N LEU A 165 -1.34 -3.39 -11.47
CA LEU A 165 -0.58 -4.50 -12.03
C LEU A 165 0.47 -4.03 -13.03
N GLU A 166 0.12 -3.13 -13.95
CA GLU A 166 1.07 -2.62 -14.94
C GLU A 166 2.16 -1.74 -14.28
N LEU A 167 1.81 -0.98 -13.24
CA LEU A 167 2.79 -0.26 -12.41
C LEU A 167 3.79 -1.22 -11.77
N ASN A 168 3.30 -2.26 -11.09
CA ASN A 168 4.17 -3.24 -10.43
C ASN A 168 4.96 -4.11 -11.43
N LYS A 169 4.45 -4.30 -12.64
CA LYS A 169 5.20 -4.89 -13.75
C LYS A 169 6.40 -4.00 -14.14
N LYS A 170 6.21 -2.69 -14.22
CA LYS A 170 7.29 -1.72 -14.47
C LYS A 170 8.31 -1.65 -13.34
N VAL A 171 7.85 -1.79 -12.09
CA VAL A 171 8.74 -1.93 -10.91
C VAL A 171 9.67 -3.14 -11.08
N LEU A 172 9.12 -4.30 -11.45
CA LEU A 172 9.91 -5.51 -11.70
C LEU A 172 10.85 -5.33 -12.91
N ASP A 173 10.37 -4.75 -14.01
CA ASP A 173 11.17 -4.51 -15.22
C ASP A 173 12.39 -3.62 -14.97
N ALA A 174 12.27 -2.65 -14.05
CA ALA A 174 13.37 -1.77 -13.67
C ALA A 174 14.45 -2.45 -12.82
N CYS A 175 14.13 -3.61 -12.22
CA CYS A 175 15.07 -4.38 -11.42
C CYS A 175 16.01 -5.21 -12.30
N SER A 176 17.30 -5.19 -11.98
CA SER A 176 18.29 -6.04 -12.65
C SER A 176 18.04 -7.54 -12.41
N PRO A 177 18.55 -8.44 -13.26
CA PRO A 177 18.36 -9.88 -13.10
C PRO A 177 18.86 -10.39 -11.74
N ASN A 178 18.10 -11.27 -11.09
CA ASN A 178 18.42 -11.90 -9.80
C ASN A 178 18.64 -10.92 -8.62
N SER A 179 18.07 -9.71 -8.70
CA SER A 179 18.17 -8.70 -7.65
C SER A 179 17.21 -8.93 -6.48
N ILE A 180 17.32 -8.08 -5.46
CA ILE A 180 16.41 -8.02 -4.32
C ILE A 180 15.64 -6.70 -4.40
N LEU A 181 14.31 -6.77 -4.40
CA LEU A 181 13.41 -5.62 -4.33
C LEU A 181 12.76 -5.58 -2.96
N ILE A 182 13.03 -4.51 -2.22
CA ILE A 182 12.38 -4.21 -0.95
C ILE A 182 11.11 -3.41 -1.25
N SER A 183 9.96 -3.98 -0.89
CA SER A 183 8.64 -3.36 -1.10
C SER A 183 8.04 -2.88 0.20
N SER A 184 7.17 -1.88 0.11
CA SER A 184 6.40 -1.35 1.23
C SER A 184 4.96 -1.09 0.81
N GLY A 185 4.02 -1.52 1.64
CA GLY A 185 2.59 -1.28 1.47
C GLY A 185 1.89 -2.26 0.52
N ASP A 186 0.60 -2.46 0.78
CA ASP A 186 -0.20 -3.47 0.11
C ASP A 186 -0.31 -3.22 -1.40
N ASN A 187 -0.32 -1.96 -1.85
CA ASN A 187 -0.39 -1.60 -3.27
C ASN A 187 0.90 -1.89 -4.08
N PHE A 188 1.99 -2.30 -3.40
CA PHE A 188 3.19 -2.84 -4.04
C PHE A 188 3.35 -4.32 -3.77
N THR A 189 3.50 -4.70 -2.50
CA THR A 189 3.87 -6.07 -2.12
C THR A 189 2.88 -7.10 -2.67
N ILE A 190 1.58 -6.88 -2.49
CA ILE A 190 0.54 -7.85 -2.86
C ILE A 190 0.44 -8.01 -4.39
N PRO A 191 0.39 -6.93 -5.21
CA PRO A 191 0.47 -7.03 -6.67
C PRO A 191 1.78 -7.63 -7.19
N LEU A 192 2.92 -7.34 -6.56
CA LEU A 192 4.20 -7.95 -6.95
C LEU A 192 4.15 -9.47 -6.77
N TRP A 193 3.62 -9.96 -5.64
CA TRP A 193 3.40 -11.39 -5.44
C TRP A 193 2.36 -11.98 -6.38
N TYR A 194 1.29 -11.25 -6.71
CA TYR A 194 0.34 -11.68 -7.74
C TYR A 194 1.07 -11.94 -9.08
N LEU A 195 1.90 -11.00 -9.53
CA LEU A 195 2.66 -11.12 -10.78
C LEU A 195 3.62 -12.33 -10.74
N GLN A 196 4.33 -12.52 -9.63
CA GLN A 196 5.30 -13.61 -9.50
C GLN A 196 4.64 -14.99 -9.36
N ILE A 197 3.61 -15.12 -8.54
CA ILE A 197 2.99 -16.41 -8.19
C ILE A 197 1.92 -16.81 -9.21
N SER A 198 1.05 -15.88 -9.60
CA SER A 198 -0.07 -16.18 -10.51
C SER A 198 0.35 -16.15 -11.98
N GLN A 199 1.30 -15.27 -12.35
CA GLN A 199 1.71 -15.07 -13.75
C GLN A 199 3.14 -15.54 -14.07
N ALA A 200 3.89 -16.05 -13.09
CA ALA A 200 5.29 -16.42 -13.25
C ALA A 200 6.18 -15.29 -13.82
N TYR A 201 5.84 -14.04 -13.52
CA TYR A 201 6.53 -12.87 -14.07
C TYR A 201 7.72 -12.47 -13.21
N ARG A 202 8.92 -12.36 -13.79
CA ARG A 202 10.16 -11.91 -13.11
C ARG A 202 10.39 -12.58 -11.74
N THR A 203 10.24 -13.90 -11.68
CA THR A 203 10.47 -14.71 -10.46
C THR A 203 11.94 -14.78 -10.03
N ASP A 204 12.85 -14.26 -10.87
CA ASP A 204 14.26 -14.05 -10.55
C ASP A 204 14.47 -12.97 -9.49
N VAL A 205 13.66 -11.90 -9.51
CA VAL A 205 13.71 -10.81 -8.52
C VAL A 205 13.13 -11.29 -7.19
N LYS A 206 13.84 -11.06 -6.08
CA LYS A 206 13.33 -11.42 -4.75
C LYS A 206 12.58 -10.25 -4.14
N VAL A 207 11.26 -10.33 -4.10
CA VAL A 207 10.37 -9.31 -3.52
C VAL A 207 10.25 -9.53 -2.01
N ILE A 208 10.70 -8.56 -1.22
CA ILE A 208 10.74 -8.62 0.23
C ILE A 208 9.96 -7.44 0.82
N ASP A 209 8.83 -7.74 1.47
CA ASP A 209 8.10 -6.73 2.24
C ASP A 209 8.87 -6.32 3.50
N ILE A 210 9.18 -5.02 3.61
CA ILE A 210 9.93 -4.46 4.74
C ILE A 210 9.15 -4.56 6.07
N SER A 211 7.83 -4.38 6.03
CA SER A 211 6.98 -4.37 7.22
C SER A 211 6.86 -5.77 7.81
N LEU A 212 6.74 -6.79 6.95
CA LEU A 212 6.65 -8.18 7.40
C LEU A 212 7.95 -8.71 8.01
N LEU A 213 9.10 -8.07 7.77
CA LEU A 213 10.33 -8.41 8.49
C LEU A 213 10.21 -8.19 10.00
N ASN A 214 9.22 -7.42 10.48
CA ASN A 214 8.91 -7.30 11.90
C ASN A 214 8.21 -8.55 12.48
N THR A 215 7.64 -9.41 11.65
CA THR A 215 6.96 -10.64 12.09
C THR A 215 7.95 -11.79 12.33
N LYS A 216 7.57 -12.77 13.15
CA LYS A 216 8.38 -13.99 13.36
C LYS A 216 8.34 -14.92 12.15
N TRP A 217 7.17 -15.09 11.54
CA TRP A 217 7.00 -16.09 10.48
C TRP A 217 7.72 -15.72 9.19
N TYR A 218 7.76 -14.44 8.80
CA TYR A 218 8.21 -14.05 7.47
C TYR A 218 9.73 -14.20 7.25
N PRO A 219 10.63 -13.69 8.13
CA PRO A 219 12.07 -13.98 8.02
C PRO A 219 12.36 -15.48 8.06
N ASN A 220 11.66 -16.23 8.90
CA ASN A 220 11.77 -17.69 8.96
C ASN A 220 11.35 -18.36 7.66
N TYR A 221 10.24 -17.92 7.07
CA TYR A 221 9.76 -18.41 5.79
C TYR A 221 10.78 -18.13 4.67
N LEU A 222 11.34 -16.93 4.61
CA LEU A 222 12.37 -16.55 3.64
C LEU A 222 13.63 -17.43 3.78
N SER A 223 14.09 -17.65 5.02
CA SER A 223 15.26 -18.47 5.35
C SER A 223 15.03 -19.96 5.02
N LYS A 224 13.94 -20.55 5.52
CA LYS A 224 13.61 -21.98 5.32
C LYS A 224 13.45 -22.35 3.85
N ASN A 225 12.89 -21.45 3.04
CA ASN A 225 12.67 -21.68 1.62
C ASN A 225 13.85 -21.23 0.74
N ASN A 226 14.99 -20.85 1.33
CA ASN A 226 16.17 -20.35 0.61
C ASN A 226 15.87 -19.17 -0.33
N ILE A 227 14.86 -18.36 -0.02
CA ILE A 227 14.51 -17.17 -0.81
C ILE A 227 15.58 -16.10 -0.58
N ILE A 228 15.91 -15.86 0.70
CA ILE A 228 16.95 -14.96 1.19
C ILE A 228 17.61 -15.60 2.41
N LYS A 229 18.90 -15.31 2.60
CA LYS A 229 19.64 -15.68 3.80
C LYS A 229 19.89 -14.45 4.67
N PHE A 230 20.08 -14.68 5.96
CA PHE A 230 20.41 -13.68 6.98
C PHE A 230 21.76 -14.05 7.61
N ASP A 231 22.53 -13.06 8.07
CA ASP A 231 23.80 -13.30 8.79
C ASP A 231 23.57 -13.72 10.25
N LEU A 232 22.31 -13.69 10.69
CA LEU A 232 21.86 -14.17 11.99
C LEU A 232 21.19 -15.55 11.87
N PRO A 233 21.40 -16.45 12.84
CA PRO A 233 20.72 -17.75 12.86
C PRO A 233 19.22 -17.60 13.18
N ASN A 234 18.40 -18.54 12.69
CA ASN A 234 16.94 -18.49 12.89
C ASN A 234 16.52 -18.41 14.38
N SER A 235 17.25 -19.07 15.28
CA SER A 235 17.00 -19.00 16.73
C SER A 235 17.11 -17.58 17.28
N VAL A 236 18.00 -16.75 16.72
CA VAL A 236 18.13 -15.33 17.09
C VAL A 236 17.01 -14.52 16.46
N LEU A 237 16.68 -14.75 15.19
CA LEU A 237 15.58 -14.04 14.51
C LEU A 237 14.25 -14.19 15.28
N ASP A 238 13.99 -15.34 15.88
CA ASP A 238 12.76 -15.64 16.64
C ASP A 238 12.62 -14.88 17.95
N THR A 239 13.73 -14.54 18.60
CA THR A 239 13.76 -13.93 19.93
C THR A 239 14.20 -12.47 19.89
N MET A 240 14.45 -11.90 18.70
CA MET A 240 14.85 -10.50 18.58
C MET A 240 13.74 -9.56 19.03
N GLU A 241 14.09 -8.66 19.94
CA GLU A 241 13.27 -7.51 20.33
C GLU A 241 13.91 -6.21 19.81
N TYR A 242 13.18 -5.10 19.99
CA TYR A 242 13.76 -3.77 19.75
C TYR A 242 14.96 -3.57 20.68
N LEU A 243 15.99 -2.90 20.17
CA LEU A 243 17.26 -2.73 20.88
C LEU A 243 17.54 -1.23 21.00
N SER A 244 18.06 -0.80 22.15
CA SER A 244 18.61 0.56 22.24
C SER A 244 19.74 0.70 21.22
N TRP A 245 19.68 1.75 20.41
CA TRP A 245 20.59 1.97 19.31
C TRP A 245 21.19 3.37 19.39
N LYS A 246 22.41 3.49 18.90
CA LYS A 246 23.11 4.75 18.69
C LYS A 246 23.67 4.72 17.28
N ASP A 247 23.90 5.89 16.70
CA ASP A 247 24.57 6.04 15.42
C ASP A 247 25.77 5.10 15.31
N SER A 248 25.66 4.13 14.40
CA SER A 248 26.61 3.03 14.29
C SER A 248 27.11 2.97 12.86
N LEU A 249 28.42 3.08 12.68
CA LEU A 249 29.04 2.88 11.37
C LEU A 249 28.99 1.40 11.01
N ILE A 250 28.21 1.06 9.99
CA ILE A 250 28.14 -0.27 9.40
C ILE A 250 29.12 -0.32 8.24
N THR A 251 29.90 -1.39 8.16
CA THR A 251 30.82 -1.65 7.04
C THR A 251 30.59 -3.04 6.48
N ILE A 252 30.39 -3.12 5.16
CA ILE A 252 30.23 -4.36 4.39
C ILE A 252 31.18 -4.28 3.20
N GLY A 253 32.26 -5.07 3.24
CA GLY A 253 33.35 -4.94 2.27
C GLY A 253 33.96 -3.54 2.33
N ASN A 254 33.97 -2.83 1.20
CA ASN A 254 34.49 -1.46 1.08
C ASN A 254 33.41 -0.37 1.21
N PHE A 255 32.17 -0.77 1.53
CA PHE A 255 31.05 0.15 1.64
C PHE A 255 30.69 0.38 3.10
N SER A 256 30.65 1.65 3.51
CA SER A 256 30.32 2.04 4.87
C SER A 256 29.29 3.16 4.89
N TRP A 257 28.34 3.07 5.83
CA TRP A 257 27.35 4.11 6.10
C TRP A 257 26.92 4.06 7.56
N THR A 258 26.36 5.16 8.07
CA THR A 258 25.87 5.22 9.45
C THR A 258 24.42 4.78 9.51
N VAL A 259 24.11 3.78 10.34
CA VAL A 259 22.74 3.40 10.69
C VAL A 259 22.36 4.10 11.99
N LYS A 260 21.30 4.91 11.92
CA LYS A 260 20.74 5.66 13.04
C LYS A 260 19.61 4.88 13.72
N PRO A 261 19.17 5.29 14.92
CA PRO A 261 17.96 4.73 15.52
C PRO A 261 16.74 4.95 14.62
N THR A 262 15.90 3.93 14.47
CA THR A 262 14.70 3.96 13.62
C THR A 262 13.40 4.13 14.41
N TYR A 263 13.49 4.20 15.74
CA TYR A 263 12.34 4.39 16.62
C TYR A 263 12.67 5.29 17.82
N TYR A 264 11.87 6.35 17.98
CA TYR A 264 12.00 7.39 19.02
C TYR A 264 13.43 7.89 19.24
N GLU A 265 14.23 7.97 18.16
CA GLU A 265 15.64 8.43 18.18
C GLU A 265 16.53 7.67 19.17
N LYS A 266 16.11 6.50 19.66
CA LYS A 266 16.75 5.76 20.76
C LYS A 266 16.83 4.27 20.54
N TYR A 267 15.97 3.73 19.68
CA TYR A 267 15.85 2.30 19.45
C TYR A 267 15.92 1.99 17.96
N ILE A 268 16.28 0.75 17.65
CA ILE A 268 16.14 0.17 16.32
C ILE A 268 15.11 -0.95 16.38
N PHE A 269 14.17 -0.97 15.43
CA PHE A 269 13.14 -2.00 15.39
C PHE A 269 13.71 -3.37 15.03
N ARG A 270 12.94 -4.41 15.40
CA ARG A 270 13.24 -5.80 15.02
C ARG A 270 13.41 -5.93 13.50
N GLY A 271 12.44 -5.47 12.71
CA GLY A 271 12.46 -5.60 11.25
C GLY A 271 13.67 -4.92 10.60
N ASP A 272 14.08 -3.77 11.11
CA ASP A 272 15.24 -3.03 10.63
C ASP A 272 16.55 -3.78 10.89
N ARG A 273 16.68 -4.43 12.06
CA ARG A 273 17.82 -5.29 12.36
C ARG A 273 17.85 -6.55 11.49
N VAL A 274 16.67 -7.12 11.18
CA VAL A 274 16.55 -8.25 10.25
C VAL A 274 16.92 -7.81 8.83
N PHE A 275 16.52 -6.61 8.41
CA PHE A 275 16.90 -6.06 7.12
C PHE A 275 18.42 -5.78 7.05
N LEU A 276 19.01 -5.25 8.11
CA LEU A 276 20.46 -5.08 8.20
C LEU A 276 21.19 -6.43 8.10
N SER A 277 20.65 -7.48 8.72
CA SER A 277 21.18 -8.85 8.64
C SER A 277 21.13 -9.39 7.20
N LEU A 278 20.06 -9.10 6.46
CA LEU A 278 19.94 -9.41 5.03
C LEU A 278 21.04 -8.69 4.24
N LEU A 279 21.24 -7.39 4.45
CA LEU A 279 22.26 -6.61 3.72
C LEU A 279 23.67 -7.16 3.97
N LYS A 280 24.00 -7.48 5.23
CA LYS A 280 25.29 -8.09 5.62
C LYS A 280 25.50 -9.45 4.96
N GLN A 281 24.46 -10.28 4.92
CA GLN A 281 24.53 -11.59 4.27
C GLN A 281 24.64 -11.48 2.75
N ASN A 282 23.95 -10.52 2.14
CA ASN A 282 23.97 -10.27 0.70
C ASN A 282 25.31 -9.68 0.23
N ARG A 283 26.03 -8.94 1.10
CA ARG A 283 27.29 -8.26 0.77
C ARG A 283 27.21 -7.33 -0.44
N PHE A 284 26.01 -6.90 -0.80
CA PHE A 284 25.70 -6.21 -2.07
C PHE A 284 26.12 -6.97 -3.34
N GLU A 285 26.22 -8.30 -3.27
CA GLU A 285 26.44 -9.16 -4.44
C GLU A 285 25.23 -9.18 -5.37
N LYS A 286 24.02 -9.15 -4.80
CA LYS A 286 22.78 -8.85 -5.53
C LYS A 286 22.43 -7.38 -5.35
N ASP A 287 22.03 -6.74 -6.44
CA ASP A 287 21.50 -5.38 -6.41
C ASP A 287 20.31 -5.27 -5.45
N ILE A 288 20.27 -4.18 -4.69
CA ILE A 288 19.16 -3.84 -3.79
C ILE A 288 18.36 -2.69 -4.40
N PHE A 289 17.07 -2.92 -4.59
CA PHE A 289 16.09 -1.93 -5.03
C PHE A 289 15.06 -1.69 -3.94
N PHE A 290 14.44 -0.52 -3.97
CA PHE A 290 13.27 -0.18 -3.16
C PHE A 290 12.14 0.28 -4.08
N THR A 291 10.89 -0.08 -3.75
CA THR A 291 9.74 0.67 -4.28
C THR A 291 9.77 2.10 -3.71
N PHE A 292 8.94 3.00 -4.23
CA PHE A 292 8.85 4.36 -3.68
C PHE A 292 8.05 4.37 -2.36
N GLY A 293 8.05 5.51 -1.67
CA GLY A 293 7.28 5.74 -0.45
C GLY A 293 7.97 5.32 0.85
N PHE A 294 9.27 5.07 0.82
CA PHE A 294 10.06 4.76 2.01
C PHE A 294 10.57 6.04 2.69
N SER A 295 10.56 6.05 4.03
CA SER A 295 11.30 7.03 4.82
C SER A 295 12.80 6.69 4.87
N GLU A 296 13.62 7.66 5.29
CA GLU A 296 15.07 7.44 5.46
C GLU A 296 15.37 6.29 6.46
N ASP A 297 14.61 6.22 7.55
CA ASP A 297 14.79 5.21 8.60
C ASP A 297 14.46 3.80 8.11
N GLN A 298 13.38 3.66 7.31
CA GLN A 298 13.02 2.38 6.69
C GLN A 298 14.07 1.88 5.68
N ARG A 299 14.95 2.78 5.20
CA ARG A 299 16.07 2.46 4.33
C ARG A 299 17.39 2.30 5.09
N LEU A 300 17.36 2.26 6.42
CA LEU A 300 18.56 2.22 7.27
C LEU A 300 19.56 3.32 6.92
N ASN A 301 19.06 4.53 6.63
CA ASN A 301 19.86 5.70 6.26
C ASN A 301 20.70 5.54 4.98
N LEU A 302 20.26 4.69 4.05
CA LEU A 302 20.91 4.50 2.75
C LEU A 302 20.58 5.58 1.71
N THR A 303 19.73 6.58 2.00
CA THR A 303 19.25 7.57 1.01
C THR A 303 20.38 8.24 0.21
N ASN A 304 21.49 8.59 0.87
CA ASN A 304 22.67 9.19 0.23
C ASN A 304 23.43 8.23 -0.69
N HIS A 305 23.03 6.98 -0.76
CA HIS A 305 23.59 5.92 -1.61
C HIS A 305 22.59 5.41 -2.65
N LEU A 306 21.42 6.05 -2.78
CA LEU A 306 20.41 5.68 -3.77
C LEU A 306 20.51 6.55 -5.03
N THR A 307 20.12 5.95 -6.15
CA THR A 307 19.75 6.66 -7.37
C THR A 307 18.34 6.22 -7.77
N SER A 308 17.45 7.19 -7.98
CA SER A 308 16.04 6.96 -8.31
C SER A 308 15.80 6.89 -9.80
N SER A 309 15.11 5.86 -10.28
CA SER A 309 14.64 5.76 -11.67
C SER A 309 13.15 6.06 -11.80
N ILE A 310 12.63 6.98 -10.96
CA ILE A 310 11.21 7.33 -10.77
C ILE A 310 10.41 6.20 -10.10
N ILE A 311 10.48 4.98 -10.63
CA ILE A 311 9.64 3.85 -10.25
C ILE A 311 10.29 3.01 -9.11
N VAL A 312 11.62 2.94 -9.09
CA VAL A 312 12.40 2.25 -8.06
C VAL A 312 13.64 3.05 -7.68
N ASP A 313 14.12 2.86 -6.45
CA ASP A 313 15.39 3.40 -5.98
C ASP A 313 16.42 2.27 -5.86
N LYS A 314 17.57 2.39 -6.53
CA LYS A 314 18.65 1.40 -6.47
C LYS A 314 19.77 1.87 -5.53
N VAL A 315 20.27 0.96 -4.69
CA VAL A 315 21.47 1.18 -3.86
C VAL A 315 22.74 1.05 -4.70
N PHE A 316 23.64 2.03 -4.56
CA PHE A 316 24.99 2.02 -5.12
C PHE A 316 26.02 2.05 -3.99
N THR A 317 26.90 1.06 -3.97
CA THR A 317 28.04 1.00 -3.04
C THR A 317 29.22 1.84 -3.49
N ASN A 318 29.21 2.27 -4.76
CA ASN A 318 30.26 3.06 -5.40
C ASN A 318 29.69 4.41 -5.87
N LYS A 319 30.43 5.13 -6.72
CA LYS A 319 29.98 6.38 -7.34
C LYS A 319 28.62 6.18 -8.03
N LYS A 320 27.65 7.02 -7.67
CA LYS A 320 26.33 7.03 -8.28
C LYS A 320 26.42 7.33 -9.78
N PRO A 321 25.63 6.65 -10.62
CA PRO A 321 25.53 7.02 -12.02
C PRO A 321 24.86 8.40 -12.14
N ILE A 322 25.32 9.18 -13.12
CA ILE A 322 24.62 10.38 -13.55
C ILE A 322 23.49 9.91 -14.46
N ILE A 323 22.24 10.07 -14.03
CA ILE A 323 21.09 9.83 -14.90
C ILE A 323 21.06 10.96 -15.92
N ASN A 324 21.15 10.64 -17.21
CA ASN A 324 20.99 11.65 -18.24
C ASN A 324 19.51 12.03 -18.37
N SER A 325 19.24 13.25 -18.84
CA SER A 325 17.87 13.76 -18.94
C SER A 325 16.97 12.93 -19.85
N GLU A 326 17.53 12.23 -20.84
CA GLU A 326 16.72 11.47 -21.80
C GLU A 326 16.19 10.16 -21.21
N ASP A 327 17.01 9.43 -20.46
CA ASP A 327 16.60 8.22 -19.76
C ASP A 327 15.54 8.53 -18.69
N TYR A 328 15.67 9.66 -18.00
CA TYR A 328 14.65 10.16 -17.09
C TYR A 328 13.34 10.46 -17.82
N ASN A 329 13.40 11.20 -18.93
CA ASN A 329 12.22 11.53 -19.73
C ASN A 329 11.52 10.26 -20.26
N ASN A 330 12.28 9.29 -20.75
CA ASN A 330 11.75 8.02 -21.25
C ASN A 330 11.06 7.22 -20.14
N SER A 331 11.67 7.14 -18.97
CA SER A 331 11.09 6.48 -17.79
C SER A 331 9.79 7.18 -17.35
N MET A 332 9.78 8.52 -17.36
CA MET A 332 8.60 9.32 -17.04
C MET A 332 7.46 9.12 -18.06
N ILE A 333 7.78 9.07 -19.35
CA ILE A 333 6.80 8.78 -20.41
C ILE A 333 6.18 7.40 -20.19
N GLN A 334 6.99 6.36 -19.95
CA GLN A 334 6.48 5.01 -19.71
C GLN A 334 5.54 4.96 -18.51
N PHE A 335 5.86 5.71 -17.45
CA PHE A 335 5.00 5.81 -16.29
C PHE A 335 3.69 6.54 -16.60
N LEU A 336 3.74 7.74 -17.17
CA LEU A 336 2.53 8.53 -17.42
C LEU A 336 1.59 7.86 -18.45
N GLN A 337 2.13 7.03 -19.34
CA GLN A 337 1.33 6.20 -20.24
C GLN A 337 0.44 5.17 -19.51
N LEU A 338 0.74 4.83 -18.25
CA LEU A 338 -0.10 3.97 -17.42
C LEU A 338 -1.44 4.63 -17.09
N SER A 339 -1.58 5.95 -17.27
CA SER A 339 -2.84 6.68 -17.08
C SER A 339 -4.01 6.09 -17.88
N LYS A 340 -3.74 5.38 -18.98
CA LYS A 340 -4.75 4.69 -19.79
C LYS A 340 -5.41 3.51 -19.06
N TYR A 341 -4.76 2.95 -18.05
CA TYR A 341 -5.27 1.85 -17.21
C TYR A 341 -5.87 2.33 -15.89
N LEU A 342 -5.78 3.63 -15.59
CA LEU A 342 -6.16 4.20 -14.30
C LEU A 342 -7.65 4.00 -14.01
N ASN A 343 -7.96 3.36 -12.89
CA ASN A 343 -9.30 3.33 -12.35
C ASN A 343 -9.61 4.66 -11.65
N LYS A 344 -10.35 5.54 -12.34
CA LYS A 344 -10.75 6.85 -11.81
C LYS A 344 -11.72 6.79 -10.61
N ASN A 345 -12.13 5.59 -10.22
CA ASN A 345 -12.97 5.36 -9.05
C ASN A 345 -12.17 4.89 -7.82
N SER A 346 -10.88 4.60 -7.97
CA SER A 346 -9.99 4.16 -6.89
C SER A 346 -9.14 5.35 -6.39
N PRO A 347 -9.45 5.92 -5.20
CA PRO A 347 -8.60 6.90 -4.55
C PRO A 347 -7.14 6.47 -4.42
N ASP A 348 -6.87 5.19 -4.18
CA ASP A 348 -5.50 4.70 -4.05
C ASP A 348 -4.74 4.74 -5.38
N GLU A 349 -5.37 4.29 -6.47
CA GLU A 349 -4.76 4.37 -7.80
C GLU A 349 -4.53 5.83 -8.24
N ILE A 350 -5.51 6.70 -7.97
CA ILE A 350 -5.38 8.14 -8.24
C ILE A 350 -4.23 8.73 -7.43
N GLY A 351 -4.17 8.46 -6.12
CA GLY A 351 -3.11 8.96 -5.25
C GLY A 351 -1.72 8.50 -5.69
N LEU A 352 -1.57 7.24 -6.10
CA LEU A 352 -0.32 6.74 -6.67
C LEU A 352 0.02 7.47 -7.98
N PHE A 353 -0.94 7.61 -8.90
CA PHE A 353 -0.70 8.33 -10.16
C PHE A 353 -0.32 9.81 -9.94
N GLU A 354 -0.98 10.48 -8.99
CA GLU A 354 -0.68 11.86 -8.62
C GLU A 354 0.69 12.01 -7.98
N TYR A 355 1.12 11.06 -7.15
CA TYR A 355 2.46 11.08 -6.55
C TYR A 355 3.54 11.23 -7.63
N PHE A 356 3.46 10.45 -8.70
CA PHE A 356 4.44 10.53 -9.78
C PHE A 356 4.35 11.80 -10.61
N ARG A 357 3.13 12.34 -10.81
CA ARG A 357 2.98 13.68 -11.40
C ARG A 357 3.66 14.72 -10.53
N TYR A 358 3.53 14.62 -9.21
CA TYR A 358 4.20 15.52 -8.28
C TYR A 358 5.73 15.39 -8.34
N VAL A 359 6.28 14.17 -8.42
CA VAL A 359 7.73 13.95 -8.65
C VAL A 359 8.21 14.62 -9.93
N LEU A 360 7.43 14.54 -11.03
CA LEU A 360 7.72 15.28 -12.26
C LEU A 360 7.79 16.79 -12.01
N LEU A 361 6.83 17.36 -11.28
CA LEU A 361 6.79 18.80 -10.99
C LEU A 361 7.97 19.26 -10.12
N LEU A 362 8.43 18.43 -9.17
CA LEU A 362 9.65 18.71 -8.42
C LEU A 362 10.88 18.81 -9.34
N GLN A 363 11.00 17.90 -10.31
CA GLN A 363 12.08 17.94 -11.30
C GLN A 363 12.00 19.17 -12.21
N VAL A 364 10.77 19.55 -12.63
CA VAL A 364 10.54 20.79 -13.39
C VAL A 364 11.01 22.00 -12.59
N ASN A 365 10.66 22.07 -11.31
CA ASN A 365 11.08 23.15 -10.43
C ASN A 365 12.61 23.21 -10.28
N GLU A 366 13.28 22.05 -10.11
CA GLU A 366 14.74 21.97 -10.05
C GLU A 366 15.40 22.50 -11.33
N PHE A 367 14.90 22.10 -12.52
CA PHE A 367 15.40 22.63 -13.79
C PHE A 367 15.20 24.14 -13.93
N ILE A 368 14.06 24.67 -13.45
CA ILE A 368 13.83 26.13 -13.45
C ILE A 368 14.84 26.83 -12.52
N SER A 369 15.06 26.30 -11.32
CA SER A 369 16.04 26.84 -10.36
C SER A 369 17.47 26.82 -10.90
N ASN A 370 17.82 25.81 -11.71
CA ASN A 370 19.12 25.68 -12.36
C ASN A 370 19.22 26.43 -13.71
N HIS A 371 18.23 27.26 -14.06
CA HIS A 371 18.15 27.99 -15.33
C HIS A 371 18.07 27.10 -16.60
N GLU A 372 17.67 25.84 -16.46
CA GLU A 372 17.51 24.85 -17.54
C GLU A 372 16.08 24.81 -18.11
N LYS A 373 15.54 25.99 -18.47
CA LYS A 373 14.14 26.17 -18.88
C LYS A 373 13.67 25.24 -20.01
N THR A 374 14.54 24.91 -20.97
CA THR A 374 14.20 23.99 -22.07
C THR A 374 13.90 22.58 -21.58
N LYS A 375 14.63 22.08 -20.58
CA LYS A 375 14.38 20.77 -19.97
C LYS A 375 13.09 20.77 -19.16
N ALA A 376 12.87 21.83 -18.39
CA ALA A 376 11.63 22.04 -17.63
C ALA A 376 10.39 22.06 -18.55
N LYS A 377 10.45 22.81 -19.66
CA LYS A 377 9.38 22.83 -20.67
C LYS A 377 9.13 21.45 -21.27
N LYS A 378 10.17 20.70 -21.63
CA LYS A 378 10.05 19.34 -22.17
C LYS A 378 9.30 18.40 -21.21
N LEU A 379 9.55 18.48 -19.91
CA LEU A 379 8.84 17.67 -18.91
C LEU A 379 7.36 18.06 -18.76
N LEU A 380 7.03 19.35 -18.80
CA LEU A 380 5.63 19.80 -18.80
C LEU A 380 4.90 19.35 -20.07
N ASP A 381 5.54 19.44 -21.25
CA ASP A 381 4.97 18.95 -22.50
C ASP A 381 4.70 17.44 -22.46
N ILE A 382 5.60 16.66 -21.84
CA ILE A 382 5.41 15.23 -21.57
C ILE A 382 4.19 15.01 -20.66
N MET A 383 4.06 15.78 -19.57
CA MET A 383 2.91 15.70 -18.67
C MET A 383 1.60 16.02 -19.40
N ASP A 384 1.56 17.10 -20.19
CA ASP A 384 0.38 17.50 -20.96
C ASP A 384 -0.03 16.43 -21.98
N LYS A 385 0.95 15.75 -22.59
CA LYS A 385 0.68 14.70 -23.56
C LYS A 385 0.05 13.45 -22.93
N TYR A 386 0.55 13.00 -21.78
CA TYR A 386 0.19 11.68 -21.21
C TYR A 386 -0.68 11.75 -19.95
N ALA A 387 -0.77 12.91 -19.30
CA ALA A 387 -1.42 13.14 -18.02
C ALA A 387 -2.08 14.54 -17.94
N ASN A 388 -2.69 15.02 -19.03
CA ASN A 388 -3.33 16.34 -19.01
C ASN A 388 -4.43 16.45 -17.97
N GLU A 389 -4.56 17.65 -17.41
CA GLU A 389 -5.51 18.00 -16.35
C GLU A 389 -6.98 17.91 -16.80
N ILE A 390 -7.27 18.01 -18.10
CA ILE A 390 -8.63 17.84 -18.63
C ILE A 390 -9.11 16.40 -18.45
N LYS A 391 -8.26 15.42 -18.76
CA LYS A 391 -8.59 13.99 -18.67
C LYS A 391 -8.35 13.42 -17.28
N PHE A 392 -7.34 13.94 -16.59
CA PHE A 392 -6.88 13.52 -15.26
C PHE A 392 -6.71 14.76 -14.37
N PRO A 393 -7.83 15.34 -13.87
CA PRO A 393 -7.76 16.49 -12.98
C PRO A 393 -7.04 16.10 -11.68
N PHE A 394 -6.31 17.05 -11.09
CA PHE A 394 -5.80 16.85 -9.75
C PHE A 394 -6.95 16.88 -8.74
N GLU A 395 -6.94 16.00 -7.75
CA GLU A 395 -7.91 16.02 -6.65
C GLU A 395 -7.67 17.19 -5.68
N ASN A 396 -6.44 17.68 -5.62
CA ASN A 396 -6.05 18.81 -4.78
C ASN A 396 -5.77 20.07 -5.62
N GLU A 397 -6.54 21.13 -5.38
CA GLU A 397 -6.40 22.44 -6.04
C GLU A 397 -4.98 23.03 -5.88
N LYS A 398 -4.26 22.71 -4.79
CA LYS A 398 -2.87 23.13 -4.60
C LYS A 398 -1.94 22.60 -5.68
N ASN A 399 -2.17 21.38 -6.17
CA ASN A 399 -1.34 20.76 -7.20
C ASN A 399 -1.57 21.46 -8.55
N SER A 400 -2.84 21.74 -8.92
CA SER A 400 -3.14 22.55 -10.12
C SER A 400 -2.51 23.94 -10.04
N LYS A 401 -2.65 24.65 -8.91
CA LYS A 401 -1.98 25.95 -8.68
C LYS A 401 -0.46 25.86 -8.79
N TYR A 402 0.13 24.75 -8.35
CA TYR A 402 1.58 24.55 -8.46
C TYR A 402 2.02 24.36 -9.92
N VAL A 403 1.24 23.66 -10.73
CA VAL A 403 1.50 23.57 -12.18
C VAL A 403 1.44 24.95 -12.84
N GLU A 404 0.39 25.73 -12.55
CA GLU A 404 0.25 27.10 -13.06
C GLU A 404 1.43 27.99 -12.64
N TYR A 405 1.84 27.88 -11.37
CA TYR A 405 3.03 28.58 -10.86
C TYR A 405 4.28 28.21 -11.67
N LEU A 406 4.55 26.93 -11.90
CA LEU A 406 5.73 26.49 -12.65
C LEU A 406 5.67 26.97 -14.12
N ARG A 407 4.50 26.93 -14.75
CA ARG A 407 4.30 27.49 -16.10
C ARG A 407 4.59 28.98 -16.15
N SER A 408 4.25 29.75 -15.11
CA SER A 408 4.53 31.19 -15.05
C SER A 408 6.03 31.55 -14.96
N LYS A 409 6.89 30.56 -14.66
CA LYS A 409 8.34 30.73 -14.52
C LYS A 409 9.13 30.37 -15.78
N LEU A 410 8.51 29.68 -16.73
CA LEU A 410 9.10 29.35 -18.03
C LEU A 410 9.02 30.56 -18.96
#